data_AF-A0A8T2WSI4-F1
#
_entry.id   AF-A0A8T2WSI4-F1
#
_cell.length_a   1.000
_cell.length_b   1.000
_cell.length_c   1.000
_cell.angle_alpha   90.00
_cell.angle_beta   90.00
_cell.angle_gamma   90.00
#
_symmetry.space_group_name_H-M   'P 1'
#
loop_
_entity.id
_entity.type
_entity.pdbx_description
1 polymer ?
#
loop_
_entity_poly.entity_id
_entity_poly.type
_entity_poly.pdbx_seq_one_letter_code
_entity_poly.pdbx_strand_id
1 'polypeptide(L)'
;MFAEAFTNHVAEASFIDKYFYCLWWGLRNLSSYGQNLMTSTYEGEILFSIGICIMGLVLFAHLIGNMQTYMQSASARLEEWRIRRRDTEEWMRHRQLPPELQERVRRFVQYKWLATRGVDEESILKSLPMDIRRQIQRHLCLALVRRVPFFAQMDDQLLDAICERLVSSLNTKDTFIVREGDPVNEMLFIIRGQLESSTTNGGRSGFFNSITLRAGDFCGEELLTWALMPTSRLNLPVSTRTVKALSEVEAFALRAVDLKFVAKQFKRLHSKKLQHAFRYYSHQWRTWGACYIQSAWRRYTRRKLQMELARQESLFYSQVMEGEVESYYSDEGGDERPLVDHSNNGSHLGATMLASKFAANTRRGAGHQKLPRPDDSTLEMPKFFKPEEPDFYAEHEDS
;
A
#
# COMPACT_ATOMS: atom_id res chain seq x y z
N MET A 1 -46.12 -18.98 66.82
CA MET A 1 -45.40 -17.93 66.04
C MET A 1 -45.26 -16.58 66.76
N PHE A 2 -46.30 -16.10 67.48
CA PHE A 2 -46.34 -14.75 68.08
C PHE A 2 -45.92 -14.65 69.56
N ALA A 3 -45.39 -15.73 70.13
CA ALA A 3 -45.04 -15.77 71.56
C ALA A 3 -43.99 -14.72 71.96
N GLU A 4 -42.95 -14.49 71.12
CA GLU A 4 -41.94 -13.44 71.34
C GLU A 4 -42.53 -12.01 71.33
N ALA A 5 -43.61 -11.77 70.59
CA ALA A 5 -44.26 -10.47 70.52
C ALA A 5 -45.05 -10.17 71.81
N PHE A 6 -45.60 -11.21 72.42
CA PHE A 6 -46.34 -11.13 73.68
C PHE A 6 -45.40 -11.01 74.89
N THR A 7 -44.25 -11.69 74.89
CA THR A 7 -43.25 -11.60 75.98
C THR A 7 -42.51 -10.26 76.01
N ASN A 8 -42.40 -9.57 74.88
CA ASN A 8 -41.71 -8.28 74.77
C ASN A 8 -42.65 -7.05 74.95
N HIS A 9 -43.88 -7.25 75.46
CA HIS A 9 -44.90 -6.20 75.65
C HIS A 9 -45.19 -5.32 74.40
N VAL A 10 -44.90 -5.83 73.20
CA VAL A 10 -45.04 -5.07 71.94
C VAL A 10 -46.51 -4.75 71.65
N ALA A 11 -47.45 -5.54 72.17
CA ALA A 11 -48.90 -5.30 72.04
C ALA A 11 -49.37 -4.00 72.72
N GLU A 12 -48.65 -3.49 73.72
CA GLU A 12 -48.98 -2.25 74.46
C GLU A 12 -48.20 -1.03 73.96
N ALA A 13 -47.19 -1.23 73.10
CA ALA A 13 -46.33 -0.18 72.59
C ALA A 13 -47.03 0.75 71.58
N SER A 14 -46.37 1.88 71.28
CA SER A 14 -46.84 2.85 70.29
C SER A 14 -46.90 2.23 68.89
N PHE A 15 -47.70 2.80 67.99
CA PHE A 15 -47.88 2.27 66.64
C PHE A 15 -46.56 2.15 65.86
N ILE A 16 -45.64 3.11 66.06
CA ILE A 16 -44.34 3.12 65.39
C ILE A 16 -43.48 1.94 65.85
N ASP A 17 -43.46 1.65 67.15
CA ASP A 17 -42.69 0.54 67.72
C ASP A 17 -43.23 -0.82 67.23
N LYS A 18 -44.56 -0.95 67.16
CA LYS A 18 -45.23 -2.14 66.58
C LYS A 18 -44.84 -2.35 65.12
N TYR A 19 -44.83 -1.28 64.33
CA TYR A 19 -44.47 -1.37 62.92
C TYR A 19 -43.02 -1.83 62.72
N PHE A 20 -42.05 -1.22 63.42
CA PHE A 20 -40.64 -1.61 63.31
C PHE A 20 -40.38 -3.03 63.82
N TYR A 21 -41.05 -3.46 64.89
CA TYR A 21 -40.95 -4.82 65.38
C TYR A 21 -41.48 -5.83 64.34
N CYS A 22 -42.68 -5.58 63.78
CA CYS A 22 -43.25 -6.43 62.74
C CYS A 22 -42.38 -6.46 61.47
N LEU A 23 -41.81 -5.31 61.07
CA LEU A 23 -40.92 -5.20 59.92
C LEU A 23 -39.62 -5.99 60.14
N TRP A 24 -38.97 -5.81 61.31
CA TRP A 24 -37.76 -6.55 61.67
C TRP A 24 -38.02 -8.05 61.75
N TRP A 25 -39.12 -8.46 62.37
CA TRP A 25 -39.51 -9.86 62.48
C TRP A 25 -39.79 -10.46 61.09
N GLY A 26 -40.48 -9.74 60.21
CA GLY A 26 -40.71 -10.15 58.83
C GLY A 26 -39.39 -10.29 58.05
N LEU A 27 -38.51 -9.29 58.14
CA LEU A 27 -37.20 -9.30 57.48
C LEU A 27 -36.29 -10.42 58.00
N ARG A 28 -36.30 -10.70 59.30
CA ARG A 28 -35.54 -11.79 59.92
C ARG A 28 -36.00 -13.16 59.42
N ASN A 29 -37.31 -13.39 59.35
CA ASN A 29 -37.84 -14.68 58.90
C ASN A 29 -37.70 -14.86 57.38
N LEU A 30 -37.88 -13.78 56.63
CA LEU A 30 -37.66 -13.78 55.18
C LEU A 30 -36.18 -14.03 54.84
N SER A 31 -35.25 -13.43 55.59
CA SER A 31 -33.80 -13.57 55.36
C SER A 31 -33.20 -14.91 55.83
N SER A 32 -33.81 -15.57 56.81
CA SER A 32 -33.36 -16.86 57.37
C SER A 32 -34.13 -18.07 56.85
N TYR A 33 -34.87 -17.93 55.75
CA TYR A 33 -35.70 -19.01 55.17
C TYR A 33 -36.69 -19.62 56.16
N GLY A 34 -37.15 -18.83 57.14
CA GLY A 34 -38.05 -19.29 58.19
C GLY A 34 -37.46 -20.30 59.18
N GLN A 35 -36.14 -20.51 59.22
CA GLN A 35 -35.50 -21.48 60.12
C GLN A 35 -35.75 -21.20 61.62
N ASN A 36 -36.06 -19.95 61.96
CA ASN A 36 -36.32 -19.51 63.32
C ASN A 36 -37.82 -19.52 63.69
N LEU A 37 -38.69 -20.04 62.82
CA LEU A 37 -40.13 -20.10 63.06
C LEU A 37 -40.49 -21.30 63.94
N MET A 38 -40.91 -21.03 65.17
CA MET A 38 -41.59 -22.03 65.99
C MET A 38 -43.11 -21.94 65.75
N THR A 39 -43.64 -22.90 65.00
CA THR A 39 -45.07 -23.05 64.70
C THR A 39 -45.80 -23.74 65.85
N SER A 40 -46.95 -23.21 66.26
CA SER A 40 -47.89 -23.92 67.12
C SER A 40 -48.70 -24.96 66.30
N THR A 41 -49.50 -25.80 66.95
CA THR A 41 -50.36 -26.81 66.30
C THR A 41 -51.55 -26.23 65.51
N TYR A 42 -51.62 -24.91 65.35
CA TYR A 42 -52.70 -24.22 64.65
C TYR A 42 -52.47 -24.22 63.13
N GLU A 43 -53.43 -24.75 62.38
CA GLU A 43 -53.33 -24.94 60.92
C GLU A 43 -53.02 -23.64 60.16
N GLY A 44 -53.57 -22.50 60.60
CA GLY A 44 -53.30 -21.20 59.97
C GLY A 44 -51.89 -20.65 60.22
N GLU A 45 -51.27 -20.95 61.37
CA GLU A 45 -49.88 -20.55 61.66
C GLU A 45 -48.92 -21.36 60.77
N ILE A 46 -49.23 -22.65 60.56
CA ILE A 46 -48.45 -23.54 59.70
C ILE A 46 -48.52 -23.07 58.23
N LEU A 47 -49.72 -22.79 57.71
CA LEU A 47 -49.89 -22.33 56.32
C LEU A 47 -49.21 -20.98 56.07
N PHE A 48 -49.32 -20.03 57.00
CA PHE A 48 -48.65 -18.74 56.92
C PHE A 48 -47.12 -18.87 56.98
N SER A 49 -46.60 -19.77 57.83
CA SER A 49 -45.16 -20.06 57.92
C SER A 49 -44.63 -20.68 56.64
N ILE A 50 -45.35 -21.64 56.04
CA ILE A 50 -45.03 -22.22 54.73
C ILE A 50 -44.97 -21.13 53.66
N GLY A 51 -45.95 -20.22 53.65
CA GLY A 51 -45.99 -19.08 52.72
C GLY A 51 -44.75 -18.17 52.84
N ILE A 52 -44.35 -17.81 54.06
CA ILE A 52 -43.13 -17.00 54.29
C ILE A 52 -41.88 -17.74 53.83
N CYS A 53 -41.77 -19.04 54.12
CA CYS A 53 -40.62 -19.84 53.68
C CYS A 53 -40.52 -19.89 52.14
N ILE A 54 -41.64 -20.15 51.44
CA ILE A 54 -41.66 -20.17 49.97
C ILE A 54 -41.32 -18.80 49.39
N MET A 55 -41.91 -17.73 49.92
CA MET A 55 -41.63 -16.35 49.47
C MET A 55 -40.16 -15.98 49.69
N GLY A 56 -39.58 -16.33 50.84
CA GLY A 56 -38.17 -16.11 51.14
C GLY A 56 -37.26 -16.85 50.17
N LEU A 57 -37.52 -18.14 49.91
CA LEU A 57 -36.76 -18.95 48.96
C LEU A 57 -36.82 -18.36 47.54
N VAL A 58 -38.00 -17.95 47.07
CA VAL A 58 -38.17 -17.34 45.74
C VAL A 58 -37.41 -16.02 45.64
N LEU A 59 -37.53 -15.14 46.64
CA LEU A 59 -36.83 -13.84 46.64
C LEU A 59 -35.30 -14.01 46.65
N PHE A 60 -34.76 -14.93 47.45
CA PHE A 60 -33.33 -15.22 47.46
C PHE A 60 -32.85 -15.85 46.15
N ALA A 61 -33.58 -16.82 45.61
CA ALA A 61 -33.25 -17.41 44.31
C ALA A 61 -33.23 -16.34 43.20
N HIS A 62 -34.18 -15.41 43.23
CA HIS A 62 -34.22 -14.29 42.28
C HIS A 62 -33.05 -13.31 42.49
N LEU A 63 -32.72 -12.97 43.73
CA LEU A 63 -31.56 -12.11 44.04
C LEU A 63 -30.24 -12.73 43.58
N ILE A 64 -30.05 -14.03 43.85
CA ILE A 64 -28.87 -14.79 43.41
C ILE A 64 -28.81 -14.82 41.87
N GLY A 65 -29.91 -15.14 41.20
CA GLY A 65 -29.98 -15.17 39.73
C GLY A 65 -29.67 -13.81 39.09
N ASN A 66 -30.20 -12.73 39.66
CA ASN A 66 -29.92 -11.37 39.21
C ASN A 66 -28.45 -10.98 39.44
N MET A 67 -27.89 -11.26 40.62
CA MET A 67 -26.48 -11.01 40.91
C MET A 67 -25.57 -11.81 39.98
N GLN A 68 -25.88 -13.08 39.72
CA GLN A 68 -25.13 -13.92 38.80
C GLN A 68 -25.17 -13.36 37.37
N THR A 69 -26.34 -12.97 36.88
CA THR A 69 -26.51 -12.38 35.54
C THR A 69 -25.76 -11.04 35.43
N TYR A 70 -25.82 -10.21 36.47
CA TYR A 70 -25.08 -8.95 36.55
C TYR A 70 -23.56 -9.20 36.51
N MET A 71 -23.07 -10.13 37.33
CA MET A 71 -21.64 -10.46 37.38
C MET A 71 -21.14 -11.05 36.06
N GLN A 72 -21.94 -11.91 35.41
CA GLN A 72 -21.63 -12.47 34.09
C GLN A 72 -21.57 -11.39 33.01
N SER A 73 -22.54 -10.47 32.98
CA SER A 73 -22.52 -9.37 32.00
C SER A 73 -21.34 -8.41 32.22
N ALA A 74 -20.99 -8.12 33.47
CA ALA A 74 -19.83 -7.29 33.81
C ALA A 74 -18.48 -7.97 33.44
N SER A 75 -18.39 -9.30 33.56
CA SER A 75 -17.17 -10.06 33.30
C SER A 75 -17.06 -10.63 31.87
N ALA A 76 -18.13 -10.57 31.08
CA ALA A 76 -18.20 -11.18 29.75
C ALA A 76 -17.02 -10.81 28.84
N ARG A 77 -16.68 -9.52 28.75
CA ARG A 77 -15.58 -9.05 27.88
C ARG A 77 -14.21 -9.50 28.33
N LEU A 78 -14.00 -9.59 29.65
CA LEU A 78 -12.75 -10.09 30.19
C LEU A 78 -12.60 -11.59 29.92
N GLU A 79 -13.70 -12.33 30.03
CA GLU A 79 -13.69 -13.77 29.76
C GLU A 79 -13.52 -14.06 28.26
N GLU A 80 -14.17 -13.30 27.37
CA GLU A 80 -13.93 -13.37 25.93
C GLU A 80 -12.45 -13.17 25.58
N TRP A 81 -11.80 -12.17 26.18
CA TRP A 81 -10.36 -11.94 26.01
C TRP A 81 -9.53 -13.12 26.52
N ARG A 82 -9.85 -13.64 27.70
CA ARG A 82 -9.13 -14.78 28.31
C ARG A 82 -9.23 -16.04 27.46
N ILE A 83 -10.44 -16.38 26.99
CA ILE A 83 -10.68 -17.53 26.12
C ILE A 83 -9.89 -17.36 24.83
N ARG A 84 -10.04 -16.23 24.13
CA ARG A 84 -9.32 -15.97 22.87
C ARG A 84 -7.80 -16.05 23.04
N ARG A 85 -7.26 -15.52 24.13
CA ARG A 85 -5.83 -15.59 24.44
C ARG A 85 -5.38 -17.04 24.66
N ARG A 86 -6.17 -17.84 25.39
CA ARG A 86 -5.87 -19.27 25.62
C ARG A 86 -5.87 -20.05 24.30
N ASP A 87 -6.92 -19.89 23.49
CA ASP A 87 -7.04 -20.57 22.20
C ASP A 87 -5.88 -20.22 21.25
N THR A 88 -5.48 -18.95 21.24
CA THR A 88 -4.33 -18.50 20.44
C THR A 88 -3.03 -19.15 20.91
N GLU A 89 -2.77 -19.18 22.23
CA GLU A 89 -1.57 -19.80 22.80
C GLU A 89 -1.53 -21.31 22.56
N GLU A 90 -2.66 -22.01 22.73
CA GLU A 90 -2.78 -23.44 22.43
C GLU A 90 -2.52 -23.73 20.95
N TRP A 91 -3.10 -22.93 20.06
CA TRP A 91 -2.85 -23.04 18.62
C TRP A 91 -1.37 -22.81 18.27
N MET A 92 -0.71 -21.80 18.86
CA MET A 92 0.71 -21.53 18.64
C MET A 92 1.61 -22.67 19.13
N ARG A 93 1.28 -23.25 20.29
CA ARG A 93 2.00 -24.40 20.85
C ARG A 93 1.84 -25.64 19.98
N HIS A 94 0.61 -25.93 19.54
CA HIS A 94 0.32 -27.07 18.68
C HIS A 94 1.06 -26.97 17.33
N ARG A 95 1.23 -25.76 16.79
CA ARG A 95 1.98 -25.49 15.55
C ARG A 95 3.49 -25.32 15.75
N GLN A 96 3.99 -25.41 16.99
CA GLN A 96 5.42 -25.30 17.33
C GLN A 96 6.08 -24.03 16.75
N LEU A 97 5.39 -22.89 16.84
CA LEU A 97 5.92 -21.64 16.29
C LEU A 97 7.20 -21.21 17.03
N PRO A 98 8.19 -20.60 16.34
CA PRO A 98 9.37 -20.03 16.99
C PRO A 98 8.99 -18.93 18.01
N PRO A 99 9.76 -18.74 19.08
CA PRO A 99 9.42 -17.81 20.17
C PRO A 99 9.27 -16.35 19.68
N GLU A 100 10.08 -15.94 18.70
CA GLU A 100 9.97 -14.61 18.09
C GLU A 100 8.65 -14.40 17.35
N LEU A 101 8.18 -15.44 16.64
CA LEU A 101 6.91 -15.38 15.91
C LEU A 101 5.73 -15.41 16.91
N GLN A 102 5.83 -16.18 17.99
CA GLN A 102 4.83 -16.19 19.05
C GLN A 102 4.66 -14.80 19.66
N GLU A 103 5.76 -14.12 19.98
CA GLU A 103 5.73 -12.76 20.55
C GLU A 103 5.09 -11.76 19.58
N ARG A 104 5.38 -11.87 18.28
CA ARG A 104 4.73 -11.04 17.24
C ARG A 104 3.23 -11.31 17.16
N VAL A 105 2.80 -12.57 17.22
CA VAL A 105 1.38 -12.94 17.21
C VAL A 105 0.67 -12.41 18.47
N ARG A 106 1.28 -12.55 19.67
CA ARG A 106 0.72 -11.99 20.91
C ARG A 106 0.51 -10.48 20.81
N ARG A 107 1.53 -9.75 20.33
CA ARG A 107 1.46 -8.30 20.14
C ARG A 107 0.34 -7.92 19.19
N PHE A 108 0.22 -8.62 18.06
CA PHE A 108 -0.86 -8.41 17.09
C PHE A 108 -2.25 -8.65 17.69
N VAL A 109 -2.45 -9.77 18.38
CA VAL A 109 -3.74 -10.11 18.98
C VAL A 109 -4.12 -9.11 20.08
N GLN A 110 -3.15 -8.69 20.89
CA GLN A 110 -3.35 -7.66 21.92
C GLN A 110 -3.69 -6.31 21.30
N TYR A 111 -2.95 -5.87 20.28
CA TYR A 111 -3.24 -4.61 19.60
C TYR A 111 -4.61 -4.65 18.91
N LYS A 112 -4.92 -5.72 18.17
CA LYS A 112 -6.23 -5.91 17.54
C LYS A 112 -7.36 -5.85 18.57
N TRP A 113 -7.19 -6.47 19.74
CA TRP A 113 -8.18 -6.39 20.82
C TRP A 113 -8.32 -4.97 21.38
N LEU A 114 -7.22 -4.24 21.59
CA LEU A 114 -7.29 -2.86 22.08
C LEU A 114 -7.94 -1.91 21.07
N ALA A 115 -7.63 -2.08 19.78
CA ALA A 115 -8.16 -1.24 18.70
C ALA A 115 -9.65 -1.50 18.46
N THR A 116 -10.06 -2.78 18.39
CA THR A 116 -11.44 -3.16 18.00
C THR A 116 -12.34 -3.51 19.19
N ARG A 117 -11.79 -3.65 20.40
CA ARG A 117 -12.48 -4.22 21.59
C ARG A 117 -13.14 -5.57 21.33
N GLY A 118 -12.56 -6.35 20.42
CA GLY A 118 -13.06 -7.67 20.05
C GLY A 118 -14.25 -7.65 19.08
N VAL A 119 -14.62 -6.47 18.58
CA VAL A 119 -15.65 -6.30 17.55
C VAL A 119 -15.07 -6.63 16.18
N ASP A 120 -15.74 -7.52 15.45
CA ASP A 120 -15.38 -7.80 14.06
C ASP A 120 -16.12 -6.83 13.13
N GLU A 121 -15.44 -5.77 12.69
CA GLU A 121 -16.00 -4.73 11.82
C GLU A 121 -16.64 -5.30 10.56
N GLU A 122 -16.04 -6.33 9.95
CA GLU A 122 -16.59 -6.96 8.76
C GLU A 122 -17.91 -7.66 9.03
N SER A 123 -18.06 -8.33 10.18
CA SER A 123 -19.31 -9.00 10.56
C SER A 123 -20.46 -8.01 10.75
N ILE A 124 -20.18 -6.84 11.33
CA ILE A 124 -21.17 -5.76 11.50
C ILE A 124 -21.56 -5.20 10.14
N LEU A 125 -20.59 -4.92 9.27
CA LEU A 125 -20.88 -4.41 7.93
C LEU A 125 -21.68 -5.42 7.10
N LYS A 126 -21.44 -6.73 7.27
CA LYS A 126 -22.17 -7.81 6.57
C LYS A 126 -23.60 -8.00 7.08
N SER A 127 -23.90 -7.67 8.34
CA SER A 127 -25.26 -7.77 8.90
C SER A 127 -26.16 -6.59 8.52
N LEU A 128 -25.57 -5.48 8.08
CA LEU A 128 -26.28 -4.29 7.63
C LEU A 128 -26.77 -4.44 6.16
N PRO A 129 -27.93 -3.85 5.83
CA PRO A 129 -28.36 -3.70 4.44
C PRO A 129 -27.30 -3.00 3.58
N MET A 130 -27.24 -3.36 2.28
CA MET A 130 -26.20 -2.88 1.36
C MET A 130 -26.13 -1.35 1.27
N ASP A 131 -27.29 -0.67 1.30
CA ASP A 131 -27.34 0.79 1.20
C ASP A 131 -26.63 1.49 2.37
N ILE A 132 -26.87 1.01 3.60
CA ILE A 132 -26.24 1.56 4.81
C ILE A 132 -24.74 1.24 4.80
N ARG A 133 -24.37 0.00 4.45
CA ARG A 133 -22.97 -0.41 4.34
C ARG A 133 -22.20 0.51 3.39
N ARG A 134 -22.75 0.81 2.22
CA ARG A 134 -22.14 1.70 1.22
C ARG A 134 -21.97 3.12 1.76
N GLN A 135 -22.97 3.66 2.47
CA GLN A 135 -22.87 5.00 3.07
C GLN A 135 -21.78 5.07 4.14
N ILE A 136 -21.69 4.06 5.02
CA ILE A 136 -20.66 3.99 6.05
C ILE A 136 -19.27 3.89 5.41
N GLN A 137 -19.08 2.96 4.47
CA GLN A 137 -17.80 2.81 3.78
C GLN A 137 -17.41 4.12 3.10
N ARG A 138 -18.29 4.72 2.28
CA ARG A 138 -18.04 6.02 1.63
C ARG A 138 -17.62 7.08 2.64
N HIS A 139 -18.29 7.19 3.78
CA HIS A 139 -17.93 8.17 4.81
C HIS A 139 -16.51 7.95 5.37
N LEU A 140 -16.12 6.70 5.60
CA LEU A 140 -14.81 6.35 6.18
C LEU A 140 -13.65 6.49 5.19
N CYS A 141 -13.83 6.10 3.92
CA CYS A 141 -12.72 6.02 2.97
C CYS A 141 -12.63 7.16 1.95
N LEU A 142 -13.73 7.85 1.61
CA LEU A 142 -13.76 8.75 0.45
C LEU A 142 -12.70 9.86 0.54
N ALA A 143 -12.53 10.43 1.74
CA ALA A 143 -11.53 11.47 1.97
C ALA A 143 -10.09 10.97 1.77
N LEU A 144 -9.80 9.71 2.11
CA LEU A 144 -8.49 9.11 1.91
C LEU A 144 -8.24 8.76 0.45
N VAL A 145 -9.23 8.17 -0.23
CA VAL A 145 -9.13 7.81 -1.65
C VAL A 145 -8.92 9.07 -2.50
N ARG A 146 -9.68 10.16 -2.24
CA ARG A 146 -9.52 11.43 -2.97
C ARG A 146 -8.19 12.13 -2.76
N ARG A 147 -7.39 11.78 -1.74
CA ARG A 147 -6.03 12.34 -1.59
C ARG A 147 -5.08 11.82 -2.67
N VAL A 148 -5.34 10.63 -3.22
CA VAL A 148 -4.57 10.12 -4.35
C VAL A 148 -4.94 10.94 -5.58
N PRO A 149 -4.01 11.71 -6.16
CA PRO A 149 -4.34 12.66 -7.23
C PRO A 149 -4.96 12.01 -8.47
N PHE A 150 -4.66 10.73 -8.69
CA PHE A 150 -5.28 9.92 -9.74
C PHE A 150 -6.77 9.65 -9.47
N PHE A 151 -7.15 9.25 -8.26
CA PHE A 151 -8.55 8.99 -7.89
C PHE A 151 -9.36 10.27 -7.75
N ALA A 152 -8.75 11.39 -7.37
CA ALA A 152 -9.41 12.69 -7.30
C ALA A 152 -10.06 13.15 -8.62
N GLN A 153 -9.58 12.61 -9.76
CA GLN A 153 -10.08 12.94 -11.10
C GLN A 153 -11.15 11.95 -11.59
N MET A 154 -11.51 10.94 -10.79
CA MET A 154 -12.54 9.96 -11.12
C MET A 154 -13.94 10.47 -10.75
N ASP A 155 -14.93 9.97 -11.48
CA ASP A 155 -16.33 10.22 -11.17
C ASP A 155 -16.74 9.56 -9.85
N ASP A 156 -17.69 10.18 -9.14
CA ASP A 156 -18.14 9.73 -7.82
C ASP A 156 -18.66 8.29 -7.81
N GLN A 157 -19.26 7.80 -8.90
CA GLN A 157 -19.71 6.42 -9.02
C GLN A 157 -18.54 5.40 -8.94
N LEU A 158 -17.38 5.76 -9.48
CA LEU A 158 -16.21 4.89 -9.48
C LEU A 158 -15.46 5.00 -8.16
N LEU A 159 -15.43 6.19 -7.56
CA LEU A 159 -14.98 6.36 -6.17
C LEU A 159 -15.82 5.53 -5.20
N ASP A 160 -17.14 5.50 -5.38
CA ASP A 160 -18.05 4.66 -4.59
C ASP A 160 -17.71 3.16 -4.77
N ALA A 161 -17.51 2.72 -6.01
CA ALA A 161 -17.15 1.33 -6.32
C ALA A 161 -15.79 0.90 -5.74
N ILE A 162 -14.82 1.83 -5.65
CA ILE A 162 -13.54 1.62 -4.96
C ILE A 162 -13.78 1.53 -3.45
N CYS A 163 -14.51 2.49 -2.90
CA CYS A 163 -14.79 2.58 -1.47
C CYS A 163 -15.54 1.34 -0.93
N GLU A 164 -16.43 0.76 -1.72
CA GLU A 164 -17.14 -0.47 -1.35
C GLU A 164 -16.20 -1.69 -1.20
N ARG A 165 -15.07 -1.68 -1.94
CA ARG A 165 -14.10 -2.78 -2.01
C ARG A 165 -12.91 -2.62 -1.08
N LEU A 166 -12.82 -1.52 -0.34
CA LEU A 166 -11.77 -1.31 0.65
C LEU A 166 -12.01 -2.18 1.89
N VAL A 167 -10.95 -2.81 2.36
CA VAL A 167 -10.96 -3.67 3.55
C VAL A 167 -10.07 -3.06 4.63
N SER A 168 -10.51 -3.13 5.89
CA SER A 168 -9.72 -2.66 7.03
C SER A 168 -8.47 -3.54 7.20
N SER A 169 -7.30 -2.91 7.37
CA SER A 169 -6.02 -3.57 7.54
C SER A 169 -5.31 -3.01 8.77
N LEU A 170 -4.92 -3.92 9.67
CA LEU A 170 -4.14 -3.61 10.87
C LEU A 170 -2.77 -4.24 10.74
N ASN A 171 -1.72 -3.43 10.94
CA ASN A 171 -0.34 -3.87 10.88
C ASN A 171 0.38 -3.47 12.15
N THR A 172 1.10 -4.41 12.78
CA THR A 172 1.87 -4.10 13.98
C THR A 172 3.22 -3.50 13.66
N LYS A 173 3.84 -2.85 14.65
CA LYS A 173 5.22 -2.38 14.53
C LYS A 173 6.17 -3.50 14.06
N ASP A 174 7.14 -3.11 13.24
CA ASP A 174 8.18 -3.95 12.63
C ASP A 174 7.67 -5.00 11.63
N THR A 175 6.42 -4.91 11.20
CA THR A 175 5.90 -5.74 10.10
C THR A 175 6.36 -5.22 8.75
N PHE A 176 6.80 -6.12 7.89
CA PHE A 176 7.07 -5.82 6.49
C PHE A 176 5.76 -6.04 5.72
N ILE A 177 5.23 -4.97 5.15
CA ILE A 177 4.00 -5.01 4.34
C ILE A 177 4.32 -5.56 2.96
N VAL A 178 5.37 -5.01 2.34
CA VAL A 178 5.91 -5.48 1.07
C VAL A 178 7.42 -5.29 1.09
N ARG A 179 8.17 -6.20 0.48
CA ARG A 179 9.61 -6.04 0.27
C ARG A 179 9.89 -5.69 -1.17
N GLU A 180 10.97 -4.94 -1.38
CA GLU A 180 11.48 -4.68 -2.72
C GLU A 180 11.74 -6.02 -3.44
N GLY A 181 11.17 -6.19 -4.64
CA GLY A 181 11.22 -7.46 -5.38
C GLY A 181 10.02 -8.39 -5.21
N ASP A 182 9.19 -8.19 -4.18
CA ASP A 182 7.99 -9.00 -3.96
C ASP A 182 6.81 -8.53 -4.84
N PRO A 183 5.88 -9.43 -5.20
CA PRO A 183 4.65 -9.04 -5.89
C PRO A 183 3.77 -8.15 -5.01
N VAL A 184 3.30 -7.03 -5.56
CA VAL A 184 2.36 -6.13 -4.87
C VAL A 184 0.95 -6.69 -4.99
N ASN A 185 0.37 -7.11 -3.85
CA ASN A 185 -0.97 -7.73 -3.82
C ASN A 185 -2.08 -6.72 -3.52
N GLU A 186 -1.76 -5.62 -2.84
CA GLU A 186 -2.71 -4.63 -2.37
C GLU A 186 -2.09 -3.24 -2.29
N MET A 187 -2.92 -2.22 -2.45
CA MET A 187 -2.60 -0.81 -2.24
C MET A 187 -3.15 -0.39 -0.89
N LEU A 188 -2.33 0.22 -0.03
CA LEU A 188 -2.74 0.65 1.31
C LEU A 188 -2.92 2.16 1.39
N PHE A 189 -4.00 2.60 2.01
CA PHE A 189 -4.30 3.98 2.37
C PHE A 189 -4.18 4.14 3.89
N ILE A 190 -3.21 4.92 4.34
CA ILE A 190 -2.86 5.00 5.77
C ILE A 190 -3.85 5.92 6.47
N ILE A 191 -4.55 5.39 7.49
CA ILE A 191 -5.45 6.16 8.34
C ILE A 191 -4.66 6.70 9.53
N ARG A 192 -3.93 5.83 10.22
CA ARG A 192 -3.14 6.13 11.42
C ARG A 192 -1.85 5.31 11.44
N GLY A 193 -0.82 5.87 12.08
CA GLY A 193 0.49 5.24 12.19
C GLY A 193 1.51 5.76 11.18
N GLN A 194 2.68 5.12 11.16
CA GLN A 194 3.81 5.49 10.31
C GLN A 194 4.42 4.25 9.65
N LEU A 195 4.66 4.35 8.35
CA LEU A 195 5.39 3.36 7.58
C LEU A 195 6.70 3.97 7.07
N GLU A 196 7.74 3.16 6.97
CA GLU A 196 8.97 3.47 6.27
C GLU A 196 8.92 2.83 4.90
N SER A 197 9.13 3.59 3.84
CA SER A 197 9.32 3.10 2.48
C SER A 197 10.76 3.34 2.06
N SER A 198 11.53 2.27 1.92
CA SER A 198 12.94 2.31 1.56
C SER A 198 13.20 1.60 0.23
N THR A 199 14.17 2.09 -0.54
CA THR A 199 14.66 1.44 -1.76
C THR A 199 16.17 1.37 -1.75
N THR A 200 16.68 0.23 -2.18
CA THR A 200 18.11 -0.02 -2.38
C THR A 200 18.53 0.12 -3.84
N ASN A 201 17.56 0.21 -4.76
CA ASN A 201 17.80 0.31 -6.20
C ASN A 201 17.53 1.73 -6.71
N GLY A 202 18.55 2.59 -6.66
CA GLY A 202 18.57 3.91 -7.31
C GLY A 202 19.34 3.98 -8.62
N GLY A 203 19.66 2.83 -9.22
CA GLY A 203 20.56 2.77 -10.39
C GLY A 203 22.04 3.00 -10.06
N ARG A 204 22.43 2.94 -8.77
CA ARG A 204 23.82 2.98 -8.28
C ARG A 204 23.98 1.98 -7.13
N SER A 205 25.09 1.25 -7.11
CA SER A 205 25.46 0.39 -5.97
C SER A 205 25.63 1.24 -4.70
N GLY A 206 25.01 0.82 -3.59
CA GLY A 206 25.04 1.53 -2.31
C GLY A 206 24.04 2.69 -2.16
N PHE A 207 23.09 2.85 -3.09
CA PHE A 207 22.03 3.85 -2.95
C PHE A 207 20.98 3.38 -1.93
N PHE A 208 20.73 4.16 -0.89
CA PHE A 208 19.64 3.92 0.06
C PHE A 208 18.79 5.20 0.15
N ASN A 209 17.52 5.09 -0.22
CA ASN A 209 16.55 6.17 -0.06
C ASN A 209 15.42 5.66 0.82
N SER A 210 15.17 6.34 1.93
CA SER A 210 14.08 6.05 2.86
C SER A 210 13.18 7.27 3.02
N ILE A 211 11.87 7.06 2.93
CA ILE A 211 10.85 8.06 3.20
C ILE A 211 9.86 7.52 4.25
N THR A 212 9.36 8.40 5.11
CA THR A 212 8.32 8.04 6.08
C THR A 212 6.95 8.41 5.53
N LEU A 213 6.07 7.43 5.38
CA LEU A 213 4.66 7.61 5.04
C LEU A 213 3.84 7.76 6.32
N ARG A 214 2.92 8.72 6.33
CA ARG A 214 2.09 9.10 7.47
C ARG A 214 0.60 8.97 7.14
N ALA A 215 -0.24 9.29 8.12
CA ALA A 215 -1.69 9.36 7.93
C ALA A 215 -2.08 10.22 6.72
N GLY A 216 -2.83 9.62 5.80
CA GLY A 216 -3.25 10.22 4.54
C GLY A 216 -2.35 9.92 3.34
N ASP A 217 -1.17 9.34 3.55
CA ASP A 217 -0.33 8.81 2.48
C ASP A 217 -0.79 7.39 2.07
N PHE A 218 -0.22 6.87 1.00
CA PHE A 218 -0.54 5.55 0.46
C PHE A 218 0.72 4.84 -0.05
N CYS A 219 0.62 3.53 -0.27
CA CYS A 219 1.66 2.73 -0.92
C CYS A 219 1.05 1.62 -1.80
N GLY A 220 1.84 1.01 -2.68
CA GLY A 220 1.38 0.03 -3.66
C GLY A 220 0.85 0.65 -4.96
N GLU A 221 1.32 1.85 -5.29
CA GLU A 221 0.95 2.61 -6.49
C GLU A 221 1.29 1.90 -7.81
N GLU A 222 2.19 0.91 -7.78
CA GLU A 222 2.50 0.05 -8.90
C GLU A 222 1.25 -0.67 -9.44
N LEU A 223 0.29 -0.98 -8.56
CA LEU A 223 -0.98 -1.59 -8.93
C LEU A 223 -1.86 -0.72 -9.81
N LEU A 224 -1.76 0.61 -9.70
CA LEU A 224 -2.52 1.53 -10.56
C LEU A 224 -2.09 1.38 -12.02
N THR A 225 -0.78 1.31 -12.25
CA THR A 225 -0.21 1.13 -13.59
C THR A 225 -0.58 -0.24 -14.16
N TRP A 226 -0.46 -1.29 -13.34
CA TRP A 226 -0.79 -2.65 -13.74
C TRP A 226 -2.29 -2.85 -14.06
N ALA A 227 -3.21 -2.35 -13.22
CA ALA A 227 -4.63 -2.60 -13.39
C ALA A 227 -5.23 -1.96 -14.65
N LEU A 228 -4.61 -0.87 -15.13
CA LEU A 228 -5.09 -0.11 -16.28
C LEU A 228 -4.56 -0.68 -17.62
N MET A 229 -3.37 -1.28 -17.66
CA MET A 229 -2.81 -1.81 -18.91
C MET A 229 -3.68 -2.94 -19.51
N PRO A 230 -3.89 -2.97 -20.85
CA PRO A 230 -4.80 -3.90 -21.52
C PRO A 230 -4.23 -5.34 -21.54
N THR A 231 -2.91 -5.47 -21.66
CA THR A 231 -2.16 -6.72 -21.71
C THR A 231 -1.63 -7.16 -20.34
N SER A 232 -2.15 -6.60 -19.24
CA SER A 232 -1.69 -6.91 -17.89
C SER A 232 -1.76 -8.42 -17.64
N ARG A 233 -0.60 -9.07 -17.86
CA ARG A 233 -0.36 -10.50 -17.65
C ARG A 233 -0.89 -10.85 -16.26
N LEU A 234 -1.32 -12.09 -16.05
CA LEU A 234 -1.84 -12.57 -14.76
C LEU A 234 -0.88 -12.28 -13.58
N ASN A 235 0.39 -12.03 -13.87
CA ASN A 235 1.42 -11.70 -12.89
C ASN A 235 1.26 -10.29 -12.34
N LEU A 236 1.32 -10.19 -11.02
CA LEU A 236 1.29 -8.93 -10.28
C LEU A 236 2.57 -8.11 -10.52
N PRO A 237 2.50 -6.77 -10.40
CA PRO A 237 3.69 -5.94 -10.52
C PRO A 237 4.62 -6.19 -9.33
N VAL A 238 5.92 -6.10 -9.59
CA VAL A 238 6.96 -6.23 -8.55
C VAL A 238 7.11 -4.88 -7.83
N SER A 239 7.23 -4.93 -6.50
CA SER A 239 7.42 -3.75 -5.69
C SER A 239 8.80 -3.15 -5.89
N THR A 240 8.84 -1.82 -6.05
CA THR A 240 10.09 -1.07 -6.20
C THR A 240 10.73 -0.68 -4.86
N ARG A 241 10.00 -0.88 -3.75
CA ARG A 241 10.40 -0.42 -2.41
C ARG A 241 10.02 -1.43 -1.34
N THR A 242 10.82 -1.49 -0.28
CA THR A 242 10.45 -2.18 0.95
C THR A 242 9.65 -1.25 1.83
N VAL A 243 8.43 -1.65 2.20
CA VAL A 243 7.56 -0.92 3.13
C VAL A 243 7.47 -1.66 4.46
N LYS A 244 7.89 -0.99 5.53
CA LYS A 244 7.92 -1.53 6.90
C LYS A 244 7.14 -0.63 7.86
N ALA A 245 6.36 -1.22 8.76
CA ALA A 245 5.66 -0.48 9.80
C ALA A 245 6.61 -0.02 10.92
N LEU A 246 6.66 1.28 11.18
CA LEU A 246 7.44 1.88 12.27
C LEU A 246 6.64 1.97 13.58
N SER A 247 5.32 2.06 13.46
CA SER A 247 4.36 2.02 14.56
C SER A 247 3.26 1.01 14.26
N GLU A 248 2.33 0.83 15.21
CA GLU A 248 1.04 0.24 14.91
C GLU A 248 0.33 1.10 13.84
N VAL A 249 -0.18 0.46 12.80
CA VAL A 249 -0.75 1.12 11.61
C VAL A 249 -2.16 0.60 11.34
N GLU A 250 -3.07 1.54 11.16
CA GLU A 250 -4.44 1.31 10.72
C GLU A 250 -4.55 1.87 9.30
N ALA A 251 -4.94 1.02 8.35
CA ALA A 251 -5.02 1.36 6.94
C ALA A 251 -6.25 0.73 6.29
N PHE A 252 -6.67 1.28 5.15
CA PHE A 252 -7.55 0.56 4.23
C PHE A 252 -6.73 -0.09 3.13
N ALA A 253 -7.03 -1.33 2.79
CA ALA A 253 -6.41 -2.08 1.71
C ALA A 253 -7.34 -2.20 0.51
N LEU A 254 -6.84 -1.89 -0.68
CA LEU A 254 -7.47 -2.19 -1.96
C LEU A 254 -6.69 -3.29 -2.64
N ARG A 255 -7.28 -4.48 -2.73
CA ARG A 255 -6.63 -5.65 -3.33
C ARG A 255 -6.48 -5.46 -4.84
N ALA A 256 -5.44 -6.05 -5.42
CA ALA A 256 -5.17 -6.01 -6.85
C ALA A 256 -6.35 -6.53 -7.68
N VAL A 257 -7.01 -7.60 -7.23
CA VAL A 257 -8.17 -8.20 -7.92
C VAL A 257 -9.35 -7.22 -7.97
N ASP A 258 -9.60 -6.54 -6.85
CA ASP A 258 -10.66 -5.55 -6.71
C ASP A 258 -10.38 -4.28 -7.54
N LEU A 259 -9.14 -3.80 -7.53
CA LEU A 259 -8.72 -2.69 -8.38
C LEU A 259 -8.84 -3.04 -9.87
N LYS A 260 -8.44 -4.26 -10.28
CA LYS A 260 -8.57 -4.72 -11.68
C LYS A 260 -10.03 -4.82 -12.10
N PHE A 261 -10.91 -5.26 -11.20
CA PHE A 261 -12.35 -5.27 -11.44
C PHE A 261 -12.90 -3.86 -11.70
N VAL A 262 -12.57 -2.90 -10.83
CA VAL A 262 -12.99 -1.50 -11.01
C VAL A 262 -12.41 -0.93 -12.29
N ALA A 263 -11.11 -1.16 -12.56
CA ALA A 263 -10.44 -0.68 -13.76
C ALA A 263 -11.10 -1.19 -15.06
N LYS A 264 -11.58 -2.44 -15.09
CA LYS A 264 -12.33 -2.97 -16.24
C LYS A 264 -13.65 -2.24 -16.47
N GLN A 265 -14.41 -1.97 -15.40
CA GLN A 265 -15.64 -1.16 -15.50
C GLN A 265 -15.31 0.29 -15.93
N PHE A 266 -14.17 0.80 -15.47
CA PHE A 266 -13.68 2.13 -15.79
C PHE A 266 -13.29 2.28 -17.27
N LYS A 267 -12.72 1.25 -17.91
CA LYS A 267 -12.40 1.28 -19.36
C LYS A 267 -13.63 1.51 -20.23
N ARG A 268 -14.80 1.03 -19.79
CA ARG A 268 -16.08 1.33 -20.44
C ARG A 268 -16.46 2.81 -20.36
N LEU A 269 -15.96 3.54 -19.36
CA LEU A 269 -16.11 4.99 -19.23
C LEU A 269 -14.87 5.73 -19.77
N HIS A 270 -14.86 6.00 -21.07
CA HIS A 270 -13.77 6.70 -21.75
C HIS A 270 -13.64 8.16 -21.28
N SER A 271 -12.63 8.48 -20.46
CA SER A 271 -12.27 9.86 -20.14
C SER A 271 -10.83 10.19 -20.55
N LYS A 272 -10.67 11.05 -21.56
CA LYS A 272 -9.37 11.61 -22.00
C LYS A 272 -8.61 12.29 -20.86
N LYS A 273 -9.33 12.83 -19.86
CA LYS A 273 -8.74 13.45 -18.66
C LYS A 273 -7.98 12.42 -17.83
N LEU A 274 -8.57 11.24 -17.64
CA LEU A 274 -7.97 10.16 -16.85
C LEU A 274 -6.81 9.47 -17.57
N GLN A 275 -6.84 9.41 -18.90
CA GLN A 275 -5.66 9.02 -19.70
C GLN A 275 -4.47 9.95 -19.43
N HIS A 276 -4.73 11.26 -19.40
CA HIS A 276 -3.71 12.25 -19.13
C HIS A 276 -3.23 12.19 -17.68
N ALA A 277 -4.14 12.03 -16.73
CA ALA A 277 -3.84 11.82 -15.32
C ALA A 277 -2.95 10.58 -15.14
N PHE A 278 -3.30 9.48 -15.80
CA PHE A 278 -2.56 8.23 -15.76
C PHE A 278 -1.13 8.41 -16.28
N ARG A 279 -0.96 8.98 -17.49
CA ARG A 279 0.36 9.27 -18.05
C ARG A 279 1.16 10.20 -17.15
N TYR A 280 0.49 11.14 -16.50
CA TYR A 280 1.13 12.09 -15.61
C TYR A 280 1.54 11.47 -14.27
N TYR A 281 0.75 10.57 -13.66
CA TYR A 281 1.04 9.99 -12.34
C TYR A 281 1.78 8.64 -12.41
N SER A 282 1.74 7.93 -13.54
CA SER A 282 2.43 6.65 -13.70
C SER A 282 3.94 6.86 -13.73
N HIS A 283 4.64 6.18 -12.81
CA HIS A 283 6.10 6.20 -12.73
C HIS A 283 6.74 5.71 -14.05
N GLN A 284 6.19 4.65 -14.65
CA GLN A 284 6.71 4.08 -15.90
C GLN A 284 6.67 5.09 -17.06
N TRP A 285 5.58 5.85 -17.18
CA TRP A 285 5.44 6.89 -18.20
C TRP A 285 6.37 8.07 -17.96
N ARG A 286 6.57 8.49 -16.70
CA ARG A 286 7.53 9.54 -16.32
C ARG A 286 8.96 9.13 -16.64
N THR A 287 9.37 7.91 -16.26
CA THR A 287 10.71 7.40 -16.52
C THR A 287 10.95 7.25 -18.02
N TRP A 288 9.99 6.69 -18.76
CA TRP A 288 10.08 6.59 -20.22
C TRP A 288 10.19 7.98 -20.87
N GLY A 289 9.36 8.93 -20.47
CA GLY A 289 9.40 10.31 -20.97
C GLY A 289 10.75 10.98 -20.71
N ALA A 290 11.29 10.85 -19.50
CA ALA A 290 12.61 11.35 -19.16
C ALA A 290 13.73 10.69 -20.00
N CYS A 291 13.74 9.37 -20.12
CA CYS A 291 14.72 8.64 -20.93
C CYS A 291 14.63 9.01 -22.41
N TYR A 292 13.40 9.19 -22.94
CA TYR A 292 13.17 9.62 -24.31
C TYR A 292 13.75 11.01 -24.55
N ILE A 293 13.44 11.99 -23.69
CA ILE A 293 13.99 13.35 -23.76
C ILE A 293 15.52 13.32 -23.68
N GLN A 294 16.09 12.56 -22.73
CA GLN A 294 17.54 12.41 -22.59
C GLN A 294 18.18 11.81 -23.84
N SER A 295 17.56 10.80 -24.45
CA SER A 295 18.06 10.17 -25.67
C SER A 295 18.01 11.12 -26.88
N ALA A 296 16.91 11.87 -27.03
CA ALA A 296 16.73 12.87 -28.08
C ALA A 296 17.73 14.01 -27.93
N TRP A 297 17.94 14.51 -26.71
CA TRP A 297 18.95 15.52 -26.40
C TRP A 297 20.36 15.04 -26.75
N ARG A 298 20.74 13.83 -26.33
CA ARG A 298 22.06 13.25 -26.65
C ARG A 298 22.28 13.09 -28.16
N ARG A 299 21.22 12.74 -28.92
CA ARG A 299 21.28 12.69 -30.40
C ARG A 299 21.46 14.09 -30.99
N TYR A 300 20.73 15.09 -30.51
CA TYR A 300 20.87 16.47 -30.95
C TYR A 300 22.28 17.04 -30.67
N THR A 301 22.80 16.86 -29.45
CA THR A 301 24.15 17.32 -29.09
C THR A 301 25.23 16.69 -29.98
N ARG A 302 25.11 15.38 -30.27
CA ARG A 302 26.04 14.69 -31.20
C ARG A 302 25.95 15.25 -32.62
N ARG A 303 24.74 15.47 -33.15
CA ARG A 303 24.55 16.06 -34.48
C ARG A 303 25.17 17.46 -34.55
N LYS A 304 24.96 18.29 -33.51
CA LYS A 304 25.56 19.63 -33.43
C LYS A 304 27.09 19.57 -33.41
N LEU A 305 27.67 18.66 -32.63
CA LEU A 305 29.13 18.48 -32.58
C LEU A 305 29.70 17.99 -33.92
N GLN A 306 29.01 17.06 -34.60
CA GLN A 306 29.41 16.58 -35.94
C GLN A 306 29.36 17.70 -36.99
N MET A 307 28.34 18.55 -36.95
CA MET A 307 28.25 19.71 -37.84
C MET A 307 29.38 20.72 -37.58
N GLU A 308 29.73 20.96 -36.31
CA GLU A 308 30.84 21.86 -35.96
C GLU A 308 32.20 21.28 -36.39
N LEU A 309 32.43 19.98 -36.19
CA LEU A 309 33.63 19.29 -36.68
C LEU A 309 33.72 19.33 -38.21
N ALA A 310 32.63 19.01 -38.92
CA ALA A 310 32.61 19.09 -40.38
C ALA A 310 32.86 20.51 -40.89
N ARG A 311 32.37 21.53 -40.17
CA ARG A 311 32.66 22.94 -40.48
C ARG A 311 34.13 23.28 -40.25
N GLN A 312 34.74 22.83 -39.14
CA GLN A 312 36.17 23.03 -38.88
C GLN A 312 37.05 22.30 -39.89
N GLU A 313 36.72 21.05 -40.24
CA GLU A 313 37.39 20.29 -41.29
C GLU A 313 37.28 21.01 -42.64
N SER A 314 36.09 21.52 -43.00
CA SER A 314 35.91 22.27 -44.25
C SER A 314 36.72 23.56 -44.30
N LEU A 315 36.83 24.28 -43.18
CA LEU A 315 37.67 25.49 -43.06
C LEU A 315 39.15 25.13 -43.17
N PHE A 316 39.59 24.07 -42.49
CA PHE A 316 40.97 23.58 -42.57
C PHE A 316 41.35 23.18 -44.00
N TYR A 317 40.49 22.42 -44.69
CA TYR A 317 40.70 22.06 -46.09
C TYR A 317 40.69 23.28 -47.03
N SER A 318 39.81 24.26 -46.79
CA SER A 318 39.80 25.51 -47.56
C SER A 318 41.09 26.32 -47.38
N GLN A 319 41.61 26.39 -46.16
CA GLN A 319 42.81 27.16 -45.81
C GLN A 319 44.11 26.50 -46.31
N VAL A 320 44.16 25.15 -46.33
CA VAL A 320 45.27 24.40 -46.95
C VAL A 320 45.26 24.58 -48.47
N MET A 321 44.08 24.57 -49.10
CA MET A 321 43.95 24.80 -50.54
C MET A 321 44.32 26.24 -50.93
N GLU A 322 43.97 27.25 -50.12
CA GLU A 322 44.41 28.63 -50.35
C GLU A 322 45.94 28.78 -50.21
N GLY A 323 46.56 28.13 -49.22
CA GLY A 323 48.02 28.16 -49.05
C GLY A 323 48.81 27.43 -50.15
N GLU A 324 48.26 26.35 -50.73
CA GLU A 324 48.85 25.67 -51.89
C GLU A 324 48.69 26.48 -53.19
N VAL A 325 47.58 27.21 -53.35
CA VAL A 325 47.36 28.09 -54.52
C VAL A 325 48.29 29.32 -54.45
N GLU A 326 48.49 29.91 -53.27
CA GLU A 326 49.42 31.05 -53.08
C GLU A 326 50.89 30.65 -53.33
N SER A 327 51.25 29.39 -53.01
CA SER A 327 52.55 28.79 -53.31
C SER A 327 52.77 28.46 -54.79
N TYR A 328 51.71 28.35 -55.60
CA TYR A 328 51.81 27.98 -57.02
C TYR A 328 51.96 29.20 -57.95
N TYR A 329 51.64 30.41 -57.47
CA TYR A 329 51.77 31.65 -58.24
C TYR A 329 53.02 32.49 -57.93
N SER A 330 53.94 31.98 -57.09
CA SER A 330 55.11 32.74 -56.61
C SER A 330 56.48 32.22 -57.11
N ASP A 331 56.53 31.46 -58.21
CA ASP A 331 57.80 30.99 -58.82
C ASP A 331 57.81 31.07 -60.35
N GLU A 332 57.74 32.29 -60.91
CA GLU A 332 58.21 32.57 -62.29
C GLU A 332 59.29 33.65 -62.25
N GLY A 333 60.56 33.22 -62.22
CA GLY A 333 61.70 34.10 -62.39
C GLY A 333 63.04 33.38 -62.28
N GLY A 334 63.51 32.75 -63.36
CA GLY A 334 64.87 32.21 -63.42
C GLY A 334 65.35 31.90 -64.84
N ASP A 335 66.29 32.71 -65.32
CA ASP A 335 67.07 32.52 -66.55
C ASP A 335 68.27 31.57 -66.30
N GLU A 336 68.61 30.82 -67.34
CA GLU A 336 69.79 30.02 -67.72
C GLU A 336 70.72 29.27 -66.70
N ARG A 337 71.03 28.03 -67.11
CA ARG A 337 71.94 26.97 -66.58
C ARG A 337 73.44 27.37 -66.54
N PRO A 338 74.46 26.52 -66.13
CA PRO A 338 74.42 25.07 -65.82
C PRO A 338 75.34 24.50 -64.69
N LEU A 339 75.14 23.19 -64.42
CA LEU A 339 76.13 22.12 -64.05
C LEU A 339 76.75 22.10 -62.63
N VAL A 340 76.48 21.04 -61.83
CA VAL A 340 77.27 19.78 -61.64
C VAL A 340 76.74 19.02 -60.40
N ASP A 341 76.78 17.70 -60.52
CA ASP A 341 76.45 16.58 -59.62
C ASP A 341 76.96 16.67 -58.16
N HIS A 342 76.11 16.36 -57.16
CA HIS A 342 76.22 15.25 -56.18
C HIS A 342 75.29 15.47 -54.96
N SER A 343 74.45 14.45 -54.69
CA SER A 343 73.78 14.03 -53.44
C SER A 343 73.74 14.98 -52.22
N ASN A 344 72.53 15.35 -51.76
CA ASN A 344 71.92 14.85 -50.51
C ASN A 344 70.50 15.45 -50.37
N ASN A 345 69.43 14.65 -50.50
CA ASN A 345 68.08 15.14 -50.21
C ASN A 345 67.34 14.14 -49.32
N GLY A 346 67.45 14.35 -48.01
CA GLY A 346 66.63 13.68 -47.01
C GLY A 346 65.85 14.72 -46.24
N SER A 347 64.54 14.84 -46.51
CA SER A 347 63.51 15.34 -45.57
C SER A 347 62.12 15.62 -46.18
N HIS A 348 61.66 14.91 -47.22
CA HIS A 348 60.27 15.12 -47.73
C HIS A 348 59.46 13.84 -48.02
N LEU A 349 59.80 12.72 -47.38
CA LEU A 349 59.15 11.42 -47.59
C LEU A 349 58.11 11.03 -46.51
N GLY A 350 57.93 11.84 -45.45
CA GLY A 350 57.07 11.48 -44.31
C GLY A 350 55.57 11.72 -44.51
N ALA A 351 55.19 12.85 -45.10
CA ALA A 351 53.78 13.26 -45.22
C ALA A 351 53.02 12.54 -46.34
N THR A 352 53.70 12.23 -47.45
CA THR A 352 53.13 11.56 -48.63
C THR A 352 52.98 10.03 -48.46
N MET A 353 53.70 9.41 -47.53
CA MET A 353 53.58 7.96 -47.27
C MET A 353 52.37 7.58 -46.40
N LEU A 354 51.86 8.47 -45.56
CA LEU A 354 50.69 8.18 -44.71
C LEU A 354 49.37 8.34 -45.49
N ALA A 355 49.31 9.25 -46.46
CA ALA A 355 48.16 9.40 -47.36
C ALA A 355 48.01 8.21 -48.34
N SER A 356 49.12 7.67 -48.85
CA SER A 356 49.10 6.58 -49.84
C SER A 356 48.75 5.20 -49.26
N LYS A 357 49.12 4.92 -47.99
CA LYS A 357 48.72 3.66 -47.33
C LYS A 357 47.25 3.63 -46.90
N PHE A 358 46.63 4.77 -46.64
CA PHE A 358 45.19 4.83 -46.35
C PHE A 358 44.34 4.74 -47.63
N ALA A 359 44.83 5.25 -48.76
CA ALA A 359 44.17 5.17 -50.06
C ALA A 359 44.29 3.79 -50.75
N ALA A 360 45.33 3.00 -50.43
CA ALA A 360 45.52 1.67 -51.04
C ALA A 360 44.59 0.59 -50.47
N ASN A 361 44.07 0.76 -49.24
CA ASN A 361 43.18 -0.21 -48.61
C ASN A 361 41.69 -0.04 -49.00
N THR A 362 41.35 0.98 -49.79
CA THR A 362 39.98 1.26 -50.26
C THR A 362 39.72 0.88 -51.72
N ARG A 363 40.70 0.27 -52.43
CA ARG A 363 40.60 -0.02 -53.88
C ARG A 363 40.52 -1.49 -54.29
N ARG A 364 40.31 -2.44 -53.36
CA ARG A 364 40.02 -3.85 -53.70
C ARG A 364 38.60 -4.22 -53.26
N GLY A 365 37.62 -3.93 -54.12
CA GLY A 365 36.23 -4.35 -53.90
C GLY A 365 35.17 -3.54 -54.66
N ALA A 366 35.39 -3.23 -55.95
CA ALA A 366 34.37 -2.61 -56.80
C ALA A 366 33.87 -3.64 -57.83
N GLY A 367 32.90 -4.46 -57.40
CA GLY A 367 32.01 -5.24 -58.25
C GLY A 367 30.59 -5.03 -57.73
N HIS A 368 29.69 -4.56 -58.59
CA HIS A 368 28.38 -3.99 -58.27
C HIS A 368 27.60 -4.64 -57.11
N GLN A 369 27.45 -3.87 -56.02
CA GLN A 369 26.23 -3.84 -55.21
C GLN A 369 26.07 -2.43 -54.64
N LYS A 370 24.87 -1.85 -54.81
CA LYS A 370 24.49 -0.51 -54.33
C LYS A 370 24.80 -0.39 -52.84
N LEU A 371 25.66 0.56 -52.46
CA LEU A 371 25.92 0.88 -51.06
C LEU A 371 24.63 1.41 -50.40
N PRO A 372 24.28 0.95 -49.19
CA PRO A 372 23.16 1.51 -48.44
C PRO A 372 23.51 2.93 -47.97
N ARG A 373 22.51 3.82 -47.97
CA ARG A 373 22.53 5.04 -47.13
C ARG A 373 22.92 4.63 -45.71
N PRO A 374 23.65 5.45 -44.93
CA PRO A 374 23.97 5.09 -43.56
C PRO A 374 22.65 4.89 -42.80
N ASP A 375 22.35 3.62 -42.52
CA ASP A 375 21.15 3.21 -41.83
C ASP A 375 21.08 3.88 -40.46
N ASP A 376 19.87 4.30 -40.13
CA ASP A 376 19.44 4.97 -38.91
C ASP A 376 19.47 4.03 -37.67
N SER A 377 20.36 3.03 -37.62
CA SER A 377 20.19 1.82 -36.79
C SER A 377 21.34 1.43 -35.84
N THR A 378 22.45 2.16 -35.73
CA THR A 378 23.55 1.76 -34.82
C THR A 378 23.53 2.38 -33.42
N LEU A 379 22.38 2.90 -33.00
CA LEU A 379 22.03 2.98 -31.58
C LEU A 379 20.68 2.28 -31.44
N GLU A 380 20.69 0.96 -31.21
CA GLU A 380 19.59 0.35 -30.49
C GLU A 380 19.33 1.27 -29.29
N MET A 381 18.12 1.85 -29.24
CA MET A 381 17.63 2.44 -28.01
C MET A 381 17.93 1.42 -26.89
N PRO A 382 18.30 1.82 -25.66
CA PRO A 382 18.05 0.92 -24.55
C PRO A 382 16.60 0.47 -24.73
N LYS A 383 16.35 -0.85 -24.81
CA LYS A 383 15.05 -1.45 -25.13
C LYS A 383 14.01 -1.13 -24.04
N PHE A 384 13.77 0.14 -23.79
CA PHE A 384 12.60 0.64 -23.13
C PHE A 384 11.54 0.68 -24.21
N PHE A 385 10.83 -0.45 -24.33
CA PHE A 385 9.56 -0.49 -25.02
C PHE A 385 8.72 0.70 -24.56
N LYS A 386 8.15 1.46 -25.50
CA LYS A 386 7.12 2.45 -25.18
C LYS A 386 6.12 1.74 -24.27
N PRO A 387 5.86 2.24 -23.04
CA PRO A 387 4.87 1.63 -22.18
C PRO A 387 3.55 1.52 -22.96
N GLU A 388 2.95 0.33 -22.94
CA GLU A 388 1.70 0.12 -23.66
C GLU A 388 0.65 1.05 -23.08
N GLU A 389 -0.05 1.76 -23.97
CA GLU A 389 -1.12 2.65 -23.55
C GLU A 389 -2.26 1.79 -23.00
N PRO A 390 -2.85 2.17 -21.86
CA PRO A 390 -4.12 1.57 -21.47
C PRO A 390 -5.09 1.84 -22.60
N ASP A 391 -5.53 0.77 -23.26
CA ASP A 391 -6.56 0.87 -24.27
C ASP A 391 -7.87 1.09 -23.53
N PHE A 392 -8.28 2.35 -23.52
CA PHE A 392 -9.58 2.73 -23.03
C PHE A 392 -10.62 2.65 -24.12
N TYR A 393 -10.31 2.20 -25.35
CA TYR A 393 -11.18 2.25 -26.52
C TYR A 393 -11.69 0.90 -27.05
N ALA A 394 -11.30 -0.24 -26.44
CA ALA A 394 -11.82 -1.57 -26.79
C ALA A 394 -13.02 -1.93 -25.87
N GLU A 395 -14.22 -2.32 -26.31
CA GLU A 395 -14.67 -2.98 -27.54
C GLU A 395 -16.03 -2.41 -27.99
N HIS A 396 -16.16 -2.15 -29.30
CA HIS A 396 -17.44 -2.03 -30.01
C HIS A 396 -17.66 -3.30 -30.84
N GLU A 397 -17.36 -4.47 -30.28
CA GLU A 397 -17.68 -5.76 -30.89
C GLU A 397 -18.14 -6.70 -29.79
N ASP A 398 -19.44 -6.68 -29.51
CA ASP A 398 -20.25 -7.86 -29.25
C ASP A 398 -21.72 -7.41 -29.37
N SER A 399 -22.37 -7.92 -30.42
CA SER A 399 -23.79 -7.74 -30.74
C SER A 399 -24.69 -8.61 -29.87
#